data_AF-A0A945K449-F1
#
_entry.id   AF-A0A945K449-F1
#
_cell.length_a   1.000
_cell.length_b   1.000
_cell.length_c   1.000
_cell.angle_alpha   90.00
_cell.angle_beta   90.00
_cell.angle_gamma   90.00
#
_symmetry.space_group_name_H-M   'P 1'
#
loop_
_entity.id
_entity.type
_entity.pdbx_description
1 polymer ?
#
loop_
_entity_poly.entity_id
_entity_poly.type
_entity_poly.pdbx_seq_one_letter_code
_entity_poly.pdbx_strand_id
1 'polypeptide(L)'
;DISAIQFAYAEANVYNSPNGLNGEEACKIMRYAGVSDKLSSVGLFEYNQELDVNNQTAQLLAQMIWYFVDGYKMRKQELNPNLKNCMKYTVAFEDGKNEIIFYKSQSSGRWWMGVPFKKEGEKQLQNYFVACSYRDYEMANQGEVPERWLKTYNKFI
;
A
#
# COMPACT_ATOMS: atom_id res chain seq x y z
N ASP A 1 17.64 -3.41 0.15
CA ASP A 1 19.03 -3.71 0.52
C ASP A 1 19.10 -3.76 2.05
N ILE A 2 19.88 -4.68 2.60
CA ILE A 2 20.13 -4.83 4.03
C ILE A 2 20.86 -3.62 4.61
N SER A 3 21.62 -2.86 3.80
CA SER A 3 22.26 -1.60 4.21
C SER A 3 21.29 -0.54 4.76
N ALA A 4 19.99 -0.68 4.50
CA ALA A 4 18.94 0.19 5.06
C ALA A 4 18.62 -0.09 6.55
N ILE A 5 19.04 -1.25 7.06
CA ILE A 5 18.87 -1.65 8.47
C ILE A 5 20.10 -1.16 9.24
N GLN A 6 19.89 -0.63 10.45
CA GLN A 6 21.00 -0.14 11.26
C GLN A 6 22.00 -1.26 11.57
N PHE A 7 23.28 -0.89 11.61
CA PHE A 7 24.40 -1.80 11.86
C PHE A 7 24.18 -2.71 13.08
N ALA A 8 23.61 -2.17 14.17
CA ALA A 8 23.37 -2.92 15.40
C ALA A 8 22.37 -4.10 15.25
N TYR A 9 21.62 -4.20 14.15
CA TYR A 9 20.76 -5.34 13.85
C TYR A 9 21.14 -6.09 12.56
N ALA A 10 21.95 -5.49 11.69
CA ALA A 10 22.37 -6.08 10.43
C ALA A 10 23.81 -5.63 10.08
N GLU A 11 24.79 -6.34 10.64
CA GLU A 11 26.21 -6.05 10.45
C GLU A 11 26.80 -6.72 9.19
N ALA A 12 26.11 -7.72 8.63
CA ALA A 12 26.59 -8.54 7.51
C ALA A 12 26.51 -7.84 6.14
N ASN A 13 27.07 -6.63 6.06
CA ASN A 13 27.05 -5.76 4.89
C ASN A 13 28.26 -4.80 4.91
N VAL A 14 28.87 -4.53 3.75
CA VAL A 14 30.07 -3.67 3.62
C VAL A 14 29.74 -2.18 3.81
N TYR A 15 28.55 -1.75 3.39
CA TYR A 15 28.10 -0.35 3.37
C TYR A 15 27.15 -0.04 4.54
N ASN A 16 27.41 -0.62 5.71
CA ASN A 16 26.56 -0.45 6.88
C ASN A 16 26.63 0.99 7.45
N SER A 17 25.55 1.39 8.13
CA SER A 17 25.40 2.70 8.77
C SER A 17 24.92 2.52 10.21
N PRO A 18 25.38 3.34 11.17
CA PRO A 18 24.87 3.28 12.54
C PRO A 18 23.37 3.62 12.63
N ASN A 19 22.86 4.41 11.67
CA ASN A 19 21.46 4.81 11.59
C ASN A 19 20.76 4.07 10.45
N GLY A 20 19.54 3.63 10.69
CA GLY A 20 18.71 2.91 9.72
C GLY A 20 17.45 2.37 10.39
N LEU A 21 16.74 1.48 9.70
CA LEU A 21 15.61 0.76 10.26
C LEU A 21 16.07 -0.15 11.40
N ASN A 22 15.30 -0.23 12.47
CA ASN A 22 15.49 -1.28 13.45
C ASN A 22 14.98 -2.65 12.92
N GLY A 23 15.37 -3.75 13.58
CA GLY A 23 14.97 -5.09 13.15
C GLY A 23 13.45 -5.32 13.15
N GLU A 24 12.74 -4.71 14.11
CA GLU A 24 11.27 -4.81 14.22
C GLU A 24 10.57 -4.06 13.07
N GLU A 25 11.03 -2.86 12.73
CA GLU A 25 10.55 -2.05 11.62
C GLU A 25 10.77 -2.76 10.29
N ALA A 26 11.94 -3.36 10.09
CA ALA A 26 12.24 -4.16 8.90
C ALA A 26 11.26 -5.34 8.78
N CYS A 27 10.98 -6.05 9.87
CA CYS A 27 9.99 -7.13 9.91
C CYS A 27 8.56 -6.63 9.64
N LYS A 28 8.15 -5.50 10.22
CA LYS A 28 6.84 -4.87 9.97
C LYS A 28 6.67 -4.50 8.51
N ILE A 29 7.69 -3.89 7.90
CA ILE A 29 7.69 -3.54 6.47
C ILE A 29 7.54 -4.79 5.61
N MET A 30 8.28 -5.86 5.91
CA MET A 30 8.17 -7.12 5.18
C MET A 30 6.79 -7.76 5.31
N ARG A 31 6.18 -7.69 6.50
CA ARG A 31 4.80 -8.14 6.70
C ARG A 31 3.81 -7.34 5.85
N TYR A 32 3.93 -6.01 5.84
CA TYR A 32 3.06 -5.14 5.02
C TYR A 32 3.26 -5.38 3.51
N ALA A 33 4.51 -5.58 3.08
CA ALA A 33 4.82 -5.98 1.71
C ALA A 33 4.15 -7.32 1.37
N GLY A 34 4.18 -8.28 2.30
CA GLY A 34 3.46 -9.55 2.22
C GLY A 34 1.96 -9.37 2.02
N VAL A 35 1.29 -8.48 2.77
CA VAL A 35 -0.16 -8.23 2.67
C VAL A 35 -0.59 -7.58 1.34
N SER A 36 0.32 -6.94 0.62
CA SER A 36 0.00 -6.22 -0.63
C SER A 36 -0.39 -7.17 -1.76
N ASP A 37 -1.64 -7.06 -2.24
CA ASP A 37 -2.11 -7.84 -3.40
C ASP A 37 -1.44 -7.42 -4.72
N LYS A 38 -0.81 -6.23 -4.77
CA LYS A 38 -0.12 -5.71 -5.95
C LYS A 38 1.33 -6.20 -6.08
N LEU A 39 1.93 -6.67 -4.98
CA LEU A 39 3.34 -7.03 -4.98
C LEU A 39 3.54 -8.41 -5.62
N SER A 40 4.35 -8.44 -6.69
CA SER A 40 4.70 -9.65 -7.45
C SER A 40 5.98 -10.32 -6.97
N SER A 41 6.99 -9.55 -6.54
CA SER A 41 8.27 -10.07 -6.07
C SER A 41 8.83 -9.25 -4.91
N VAL A 42 9.64 -9.91 -4.08
CA VAL A 42 10.42 -9.29 -3.00
C VAL A 42 11.84 -9.88 -3.04
N GLY A 43 12.84 -9.05 -2.78
CA GLY A 43 14.24 -9.46 -2.78
C GLY A 43 15.00 -8.87 -1.59
N LEU A 44 15.85 -9.70 -0.99
CA LEU A 44 16.81 -9.31 0.03
C LEU A 44 18.20 -9.42 -0.60
N PHE A 45 18.98 -8.34 -0.52
CA PHE A 45 20.23 -8.18 -1.26
C PHE A 45 21.34 -7.67 -0.34
N GLU A 46 22.59 -7.83 -0.79
CA GLU A 46 23.80 -7.40 -0.08
C GLU A 46 23.98 -8.03 1.30
N TYR A 47 23.61 -9.31 1.43
CA TYR A 47 24.00 -10.13 2.57
C TYR A 47 25.39 -10.70 2.32
N ASN A 48 26.33 -10.47 3.25
CA ASN A 48 27.67 -11.05 3.20
C ASN A 48 27.93 -11.94 4.41
N GLN A 49 27.92 -13.26 4.20
CA GLN A 49 28.14 -14.27 5.24
C GLN A 49 29.48 -14.13 5.96
N GLU A 50 30.54 -13.67 5.29
CA GLU A 50 31.86 -13.50 5.91
C GLU A 50 31.88 -12.39 6.98
N LEU A 51 30.90 -11.48 6.92
CA LEU A 51 30.74 -10.36 7.84
C LEU A 51 29.66 -10.62 8.91
N ASP A 52 28.98 -11.76 8.89
CA ASP A 52 27.86 -12.04 9.81
C ASP A 52 28.33 -12.73 11.10
N VAL A 53 28.56 -11.96 12.16
CA VAL A 53 28.99 -12.53 13.45
C VAL A 53 27.79 -13.22 14.09
N ASN A 54 27.98 -14.47 14.52
CA ASN A 54 26.95 -15.31 15.13
C ASN A 54 25.69 -15.53 14.26
N ASN A 55 25.76 -15.26 12.95
CA ASN A 55 24.63 -15.35 12.02
C ASN A 55 23.43 -14.43 12.41
N GLN A 56 23.69 -13.29 13.05
CA GLN A 56 22.59 -12.42 13.52
C GLN A 56 21.80 -11.82 12.36
N THR A 57 22.49 -11.38 11.31
CA THR A 57 21.84 -10.80 10.14
C THR A 57 21.05 -11.87 9.41
N ALA A 58 21.60 -13.08 9.23
CA ALA A 58 20.88 -14.21 8.66
C ALA A 58 19.59 -14.56 9.44
N GLN A 59 19.63 -14.53 10.77
CA GLN A 59 18.43 -14.74 11.60
C GLN A 59 17.38 -13.64 11.39
N LEU A 60 17.80 -12.37 11.30
CA LEU A 60 16.89 -11.27 11.00
C LEU A 60 16.25 -11.43 9.61
N LEU A 61 17.03 -11.79 8.58
CA LEU A 61 16.49 -12.05 7.24
C LEU A 61 15.50 -13.21 7.24
N ALA A 62 15.77 -14.28 8.00
CA ALA A 62 14.84 -15.39 8.15
C ALA A 62 13.51 -14.94 8.78
N GLN A 63 13.55 -14.09 9.81
CA GLN A 63 12.35 -13.50 10.42
C GLN A 63 11.59 -12.60 9.43
N MET A 64 12.31 -11.76 8.69
CA MET A 64 11.74 -10.91 7.64
C MET A 64 10.99 -11.74 6.58
N ILE A 65 11.58 -12.85 6.12
CA ILE A 65 10.94 -13.78 5.19
C ILE A 65 9.71 -14.42 5.83
N TRP A 66 9.81 -14.86 7.09
CA TRP A 66 8.67 -15.46 7.78
C TRP A 66 7.48 -14.49 7.89
N TYR A 67 7.74 -13.24 8.29
CA TYR A 67 6.72 -12.19 8.37
C TYR A 67 6.14 -11.83 7.00
N PHE A 68 6.94 -11.89 5.93
CA PHE A 68 6.44 -11.74 4.57
C PHE A 68 5.47 -12.85 4.19
N VAL A 69 5.80 -14.11 4.49
CA VAL A 69 4.93 -15.26 4.25
C VAL A 69 3.66 -15.19 5.08
N ASP A 70 3.75 -14.76 6.35
CA ASP A 70 2.58 -14.48 7.20
C ASP A 70 1.66 -13.43 6.55
N GLY A 71 2.22 -12.29 6.15
CA GLY A 71 1.48 -11.25 5.44
C GLY A 71 0.87 -11.75 4.12
N TYR A 72 1.60 -12.56 3.36
CA TYR A 72 1.13 -13.15 2.10
C TYR A 72 -0.10 -14.04 2.31
N LYS A 73 -0.12 -14.86 3.36
CA LYS A 73 -1.28 -15.70 3.71
C LYS A 73 -2.52 -14.88 4.04
N MET A 74 -2.36 -13.63 4.49
CA MET A 74 -3.46 -12.73 4.82
C MET A 74 -4.02 -11.96 3.62
N ARG A 75 -3.44 -12.13 2.42
CA ARG A 75 -3.92 -11.46 1.19
C ARG A 75 -5.40 -11.76 0.95
N LYS A 76 -6.17 -10.69 0.73
CA LYS A 76 -7.61 -10.77 0.41
C LYS A 76 -7.87 -10.82 -1.08
N GLN A 77 -6.84 -10.63 -1.91
CA GLN A 77 -6.93 -10.64 -3.38
C GLN A 77 -7.98 -9.66 -3.91
N GLU A 78 -8.08 -8.49 -3.28
CA GLU A 78 -9.05 -7.45 -3.62
C GLU A 78 -8.33 -6.21 -4.11
N LEU A 79 -7.97 -6.21 -5.40
CA LEU A 79 -7.31 -5.09 -6.06
C LEU A 79 -8.28 -3.94 -6.36
N ASN A 80 -9.51 -4.29 -6.74
CA ASN A 80 -10.60 -3.38 -7.05
C ASN A 80 -11.82 -3.72 -6.18
N PRO A 81 -12.70 -2.73 -5.88
CA PRO A 81 -13.88 -2.98 -5.07
C PRO A 81 -14.83 -3.94 -5.79
N ASN A 82 -15.28 -4.99 -5.09
CA ASN A 82 -16.42 -5.77 -5.57
C ASN A 82 -17.71 -4.97 -5.35
N LEU A 83 -18.21 -4.34 -6.40
CA LEU A 83 -19.38 -3.44 -6.34
C LEU A 83 -20.65 -4.08 -5.76
N LYS A 84 -20.78 -5.41 -5.81
CA LYS A 84 -21.90 -6.14 -5.19
C LYS A 84 -21.74 -6.31 -3.67
N ASN A 85 -20.51 -6.27 -3.17
CA ASN A 85 -20.15 -6.46 -1.76
C ASN A 85 -19.49 -5.21 -1.17
N CYS A 86 -19.87 -4.03 -1.65
CA CYS A 86 -19.36 -2.75 -1.18
C CYS A 86 -20.50 -1.85 -0.71
N MET A 87 -20.28 -1.15 0.39
CA MET A 87 -21.11 -0.01 0.79
C MET A 87 -20.64 1.23 0.03
N LYS A 88 -21.58 1.98 -0.56
CA LYS A 88 -21.30 3.21 -1.29
C LYS A 88 -21.59 4.42 -0.40
N TYR A 89 -20.67 5.37 -0.39
CA TYR A 89 -20.81 6.65 0.28
C TYR A 89 -20.62 7.76 -0.75
N THR A 90 -21.67 8.51 -1.03
CA THR A 90 -21.61 9.65 -1.96
C THR A 90 -21.42 10.93 -1.18
N VAL A 91 -20.38 11.67 -1.52
CA VAL A 91 -20.10 13.01 -0.98
C VAL A 91 -20.38 14.01 -2.08
N ALA A 92 -21.39 14.85 -1.89
CA ALA A 92 -21.73 15.94 -2.81
C ALA A 92 -21.11 17.25 -2.30
N PHE A 93 -20.50 18.03 -3.20
CA PHE A 93 -19.93 19.33 -2.87
C PHE A 93 -20.97 20.44 -2.98
N GLU A 94 -20.69 21.58 -2.33
CA GLU A 94 -21.59 22.75 -2.30
C GLU A 94 -21.88 23.35 -3.69
N ASP A 95 -21.02 23.07 -4.68
CA ASP A 95 -21.23 23.50 -6.06
C ASP A 95 -22.40 22.78 -6.78
N GLY A 96 -22.96 21.74 -6.14
CA GLY A 96 -24.11 20.97 -6.63
C GLY A 96 -23.88 20.21 -7.93
N LYS A 97 -22.64 20.19 -8.43
CA LYS A 97 -22.27 19.58 -9.73
C LYS A 97 -21.28 18.44 -9.56
N ASN A 98 -20.42 18.55 -8.55
CA ASN A 98 -19.37 17.57 -8.31
C ASN A 98 -19.75 16.65 -7.16
N GLU A 99 -19.52 15.37 -7.36
CA GLU A 99 -19.67 14.34 -6.35
C GLU A 99 -18.49 13.37 -6.39
N ILE A 100 -18.12 12.83 -5.23
CA ILE A 100 -17.17 11.72 -5.12
C ILE A 100 -17.87 10.54 -4.48
N ILE A 101 -17.77 9.39 -5.13
CA ILE A 101 -18.32 8.14 -4.63
C ILE A 101 -17.19 7.31 -4.03
N PHE A 102 -17.30 7.03 -2.73
CA PHE A 102 -16.43 6.12 -2.00
C PHE A 102 -17.08 4.74 -1.89
N TYR A 103 -16.25 3.70 -1.91
CA TYR A 103 -16.62 2.30 -1.84
C TYR A 103 -15.87 1.66 -0.68
N LYS A 104 -16.60 1.10 0.28
CA LYS A 104 -16.03 0.33 1.39
C LYS A 104 -16.37 -1.14 1.21
N SER A 105 -15.36 -2.00 1.09
CA SER A 105 -15.57 -3.44 1.03
C SER A 105 -16.09 -3.97 2.36
N GLN A 106 -17.18 -4.75 2.32
CA GLN A 106 -17.73 -5.38 3.52
C GLN A 106 -16.88 -6.56 4.01
N SER A 107 -16.09 -7.19 3.12
CA SER A 107 -15.25 -8.34 3.45
C SER A 107 -13.88 -7.94 3.99
N SER A 108 -13.24 -6.92 3.40
CA SER A 108 -11.89 -6.51 3.78
C SER A 108 -11.82 -5.21 4.57
N GLY A 109 -12.90 -4.42 4.59
CA GLY A 109 -12.91 -3.08 5.20
C GLY A 109 -12.10 -2.03 4.44
N ARG A 110 -11.50 -2.39 3.30
CA ARG A 110 -10.72 -1.47 2.45
C ARG A 110 -11.61 -0.45 1.78
N TRP A 111 -11.01 0.70 1.45
CA TRP A 111 -11.69 1.84 0.86
C TRP A 111 -11.14 2.19 -0.51
N TRP A 112 -12.02 2.54 -1.43
CA TRP A 112 -11.70 3.08 -2.74
C TRP A 112 -12.54 4.32 -3.02
N MET A 113 -12.00 5.25 -3.79
CA MET A 113 -12.74 6.37 -4.36
C MET A 113 -12.88 6.13 -5.87
N GLY A 114 -14.05 6.43 -6.43
CA GLY A 114 -14.30 6.39 -7.87
C GLY A 114 -13.89 7.70 -8.52
N VAL A 115 -12.99 7.62 -9.51
CA VAL A 115 -12.61 8.75 -10.36
C VAL A 115 -13.26 8.55 -11.73
N PRO A 116 -14.17 9.44 -12.17
CA PRO A 116 -14.80 9.32 -13.46
C PRO A 116 -13.78 9.60 -14.57
N PHE A 117 -13.74 8.76 -15.61
CA PHE A 117 -12.95 8.99 -16.81
C PHE A 117 -13.72 8.55 -18.05
N LYS A 118 -13.35 9.13 -19.21
CA LYS A 118 -13.94 8.77 -20.50
C LYS A 118 -12.99 7.86 -21.26
N LYS A 119 -13.46 6.66 -21.59
CA LYS A 119 -12.71 5.74 -22.44
C LYS A 119 -13.02 6.03 -23.91
N GLU A 120 -12.01 6.01 -24.78
CA GLU A 120 -12.21 6.17 -26.22
C GLU A 120 -13.22 5.15 -26.76
N GLY A 121 -14.21 5.62 -27.53
CA GLY A 121 -15.26 4.79 -28.11
C GLY A 121 -16.48 4.54 -27.22
N GLU A 122 -16.44 4.90 -25.94
CA GLU A 122 -17.58 4.73 -25.02
C GLU A 122 -18.32 6.05 -24.76
N LYS A 123 -19.66 5.98 -24.75
CA LYS A 123 -20.54 7.13 -24.48
C LYS A 123 -20.71 7.43 -22.99
N GLN A 124 -20.48 6.43 -22.12
CA GLN A 124 -20.66 6.56 -20.67
C GLN A 124 -19.30 6.74 -19.98
N LEU A 125 -19.30 7.51 -18.88
CA LEU A 125 -18.14 7.63 -18.01
C LEU A 125 -17.94 6.33 -17.24
N GLN A 126 -16.71 5.82 -17.24
CA GLN A 126 -16.30 4.71 -16.38
C GLN A 126 -15.66 5.23 -15.10
N ASN A 127 -15.64 4.40 -14.06
CA ASN A 127 -14.97 4.71 -12.81
C ASN A 127 -13.63 3.98 -12.74
N TYR A 128 -12.55 4.75 -12.57
CA TYR A 128 -11.26 4.23 -12.15
C TYR A 128 -11.20 4.23 -10.61
N PHE A 129 -10.94 3.08 -10.00
CA PHE A 129 -10.92 2.96 -8.54
C PHE A 129 -9.54 3.23 -7.97
N VAL A 130 -9.46 4.19 -7.06
CA VAL A 130 -8.22 4.55 -6.36
C VAL A 130 -8.33 4.12 -4.91
N ALA A 131 -7.37 3.34 -4.41
CA ALA A 131 -7.31 2.95 -3.01
C ALA A 131 -7.13 4.19 -2.12
N CYS A 132 -7.96 4.29 -1.08
CA CYS A 132 -8.01 5.44 -0.19
C CYS A 132 -8.19 5.01 1.27
N SER A 133 -8.16 5.99 2.17
CA SER A 133 -8.37 5.82 3.59
C SER A 133 -9.72 6.40 4.00
N TYR A 134 -10.19 6.03 5.19
CA TYR A 134 -11.37 6.66 5.79
C TYR A 134 -11.18 8.17 6.00
N ARG A 135 -9.95 8.61 6.27
CA ARG A 135 -9.61 10.04 6.40
C ARG A 135 -9.86 10.81 5.10
N ASP A 136 -9.60 10.21 3.94
CA ASP A 136 -9.90 10.86 2.65
C ASP A 136 -11.40 11.11 2.49
N TYR A 137 -12.24 10.22 3.00
CA TYR A 137 -13.69 10.40 3.04
C TYR A 137 -14.11 11.52 4.00
N GLU A 138 -13.50 11.60 5.19
CA GLU A 138 -13.77 12.68 6.14
C GLU A 138 -13.37 14.06 5.61
N MET A 139 -12.21 14.16 4.93
CA MET A 139 -11.78 15.40 4.26
C MET A 139 -12.76 15.81 3.16
N ALA A 140 -13.21 14.87 2.33
CA ALA A 140 -14.21 15.15 1.31
C ALA A 140 -15.52 15.68 1.92
N ASN A 141 -15.97 15.13 3.05
CA ASN A 141 -17.15 15.64 3.77
C ASN A 141 -16.97 17.07 4.31
N GLN A 142 -15.72 17.53 4.49
CA GLN A 142 -15.40 18.90 4.90
C GLN A 142 -15.32 19.86 3.70
N GLY A 143 -15.57 19.36 2.48
CA GLY A 143 -15.46 20.13 1.24
C GLY A 143 -14.08 20.09 0.59
N GLU A 144 -13.11 19.35 1.16
CA GLU A 144 -11.77 19.23 0.60
C GLU A 144 -11.63 18.01 -0.32
N VAL A 145 -11.33 18.22 -1.59
CA VAL A 145 -11.11 17.13 -2.54
C VAL A 145 -9.76 16.44 -2.24
N PRO A 146 -9.73 15.10 -2.01
CA PRO A 146 -8.48 14.39 -1.75
C PRO A 146 -7.48 14.52 -2.90
N GLU A 147 -6.22 14.82 -2.58
CA GLU A 147 -5.16 15.04 -3.57
C GLU A 147 -4.97 13.84 -4.51
N ARG A 148 -5.15 12.61 -3.99
CA ARG A 148 -5.09 11.36 -4.77
C ARG A 148 -6.15 11.31 -5.86
N TRP A 149 -7.34 11.84 -5.59
CA TRP A 149 -8.42 11.94 -6.56
C TRP A 149 -8.02 12.90 -7.68
N LEU A 150 -7.57 14.11 -7.32
CA LEU A 150 -7.15 15.14 -8.28
C LEU A 150 -6.02 14.67 -9.19
N LYS A 151 -4.97 14.07 -8.61
CA LYS A 151 -3.84 13.51 -9.37
C LYS A 151 -4.27 12.45 -10.36
N THR A 152 -5.25 11.63 -9.98
CA THR A 152 -5.77 10.57 -10.85
C THR A 152 -6.66 11.14 -11.94
N TYR A 153 -7.53 12.08 -11.61
CA TYR A 153 -8.41 12.75 -12.58
C TYR A 153 -7.59 13.45 -13.66
N ASN A 154 -6.56 14.22 -13.28
CA ASN A 154 -5.66 14.90 -14.21
C ASN A 154 -4.86 13.96 -15.13
N LYS A 155 -4.72 12.68 -14.78
CA LYS A 155 -4.08 11.68 -15.64
C LYS A 155 -4.98 11.22 -16.80
N PHE A 156 -6.30 11.39 -16.65
CA PHE A 156 -7.31 10.94 -17.60
C PHE A 156 -7.95 12.08 -18.41
N ILE A 157 -7.58 13.32 -18.13
CA ILE A 157 -7.85 14.49 -18.98
C ILE A 157 -6.81 14.52 -20.10
#